data_AF-A0A7X1ID56-F1
#
_entry.id   AF-A0A7X1ID56-F1
#
_cell.length_a   1.000
_cell.length_b   1.000
_cell.length_c   1.000
_cell.angle_alpha   90.00
_cell.angle_beta   90.00
_cell.angle_gamma   90.00
#
_symmetry.space_group_name_H-M   'P 1'
#
loop_
_entity.id
_entity.type
_entity.pdbx_description
1 polymer ?
#
loop_
_entity_poly.entity_id
_entity_poly.type
_entity_poly.pdbx_seq_one_letter_code
_entity_poly.pdbx_strand_id
1 'polypeptide(L)'
;MPVVLALGRAGRLGPVLTYAEESRQWWLVPPGHASAFDGLEGVTVRPPGWPLRCPPPGESLCGRGWLEPPDGTGRLTAPVTLAAALALIPASPVLREGAHT
;
A
#
# COMPACT_ATOMS: atom_id res chain seq x y z
N MET A 1 12.62 3.13 0.22
CA MET A 1 11.16 3.16 0.04
C MET A 1 10.77 4.34 -0.85
N PRO A 2 10.78 4.18 -2.20
CA PRO A 2 10.60 5.31 -3.11
C PRO A 2 9.19 5.90 -3.11
N VAL A 3 8.15 5.06 -3.01
CA VAL A 3 6.73 5.50 -2.97
C VAL A 3 6.43 6.35 -1.74
N VAL A 4 6.96 5.99 -0.57
CA VAL A 4 6.77 6.75 0.68
C VAL A 4 7.38 8.15 0.55
N LEU A 5 8.57 8.25 -0.03
CA LEU A 5 9.21 9.54 -0.28
C LEU A 5 8.48 10.35 -1.36
N ALA A 6 8.00 9.71 -2.42
CA ALA A 6 7.25 10.37 -3.49
C ALA A 6 5.91 10.93 -2.98
N LEU A 7 5.16 10.13 -2.22
CA LEU A 7 3.91 10.56 -1.61
C LEU A 7 4.14 11.65 -0.58
N GLY A 8 5.17 11.53 0.27
CA GLY A 8 5.56 12.56 1.25
C GLY A 8 5.92 13.91 0.63
N ARG A 9 6.41 13.92 -0.63
CA ARG A 9 6.68 15.14 -1.39
C ARG A 9 5.44 15.72 -2.08
N ALA A 10 4.49 14.86 -2.47
CA ALA A 10 3.23 15.26 -3.10
C ALA A 10 2.12 15.62 -2.08
N GLY A 11 2.31 15.31 -0.80
CA GLY A 11 1.35 15.52 0.29
C GLY A 11 1.64 14.59 1.49
N ARG A 12 0.67 14.38 2.39
CA ARG A 12 0.77 13.35 3.44
C ARG A 12 0.34 11.99 2.87
N LEU A 13 1.06 10.94 3.24
CA LEU A 13 0.87 9.55 2.81
C LEU A 13 -0.51 8.96 3.12
N GLY A 14 -1.20 9.46 4.15
CA GLY A 14 -2.33 8.75 4.76
C GLY A 14 -1.86 7.50 5.52
N PRO A 15 -2.77 6.74 6.15
CA PRO A 15 -2.40 5.56 6.92
C PRO A 15 -1.82 4.45 6.03
N VAL A 16 -0.62 3.98 6.38
CA VAL A 16 0.09 2.91 5.68
C VAL A 16 0.45 1.81 6.64
N LEU A 17 -0.09 0.62 6.37
CA LEU A 17 0.24 -0.59 7.10
C LEU A 17 1.39 -1.31 6.40
N THR A 18 2.35 -1.80 7.17
CA THR A 18 3.43 -2.66 6.68
C THR A 18 3.29 -4.07 7.24
N TYR A 19 3.68 -5.05 6.44
CA TYR A 19 3.89 -6.43 6.87
C TYR A 19 5.31 -6.83 6.48
N ALA A 20 6.20 -6.74 7.46
CA ALA A 20 7.63 -6.91 7.23
C ALA A 20 7.96 -8.33 6.71
N GLU A 21 7.30 -9.36 7.26
CA GLU A 21 7.58 -10.76 6.92
C GLU A 21 7.27 -11.10 5.46
N GLU A 22 6.24 -10.47 4.87
CA GLU A 22 5.89 -10.69 3.46
C GLU A 22 6.40 -9.58 2.53
N SER A 23 7.17 -8.62 3.05
CA SER A 23 7.60 -7.42 2.30
C SER A 23 6.43 -6.70 1.61
N ARG A 24 5.29 -6.61 2.30
CA ARG A 24 4.05 -6.01 1.78
C ARG A 24 3.71 -4.72 2.51
N GLN A 25 3.07 -3.82 1.77
CA GLN A 25 2.51 -2.58 2.31
C GLN A 25 1.07 -2.44 1.82
N TRP A 26 0.20 -1.90 2.68
CA TRP A 26 -1.18 -1.57 2.35
C TRP A 26 -1.44 -0.10 2.62
N TRP A 27 -1.88 0.59 1.58
CA TRP A 27 -2.42 1.94 1.66
C TRP A 27 -3.93 1.85 1.78
N LEU A 28 -4.51 2.61 2.69
CA LEU A 28 -5.96 2.75 2.78
C LEU A 28 -6.40 3.93 1.93
N VAL A 29 -7.33 3.68 1.01
CA VAL A 29 -7.89 4.68 0.10
C VAL A 29 -9.41 4.76 0.28
N PRO A 30 -10.06 5.91 -0.04
CA PRO A 30 -11.51 5.99 -0.06
C PRO A 30 -12.13 4.95 -1.01
N PRO A 31 -13.30 4.37 -0.67
CA PRO A 31 -13.99 3.41 -1.54
C PRO A 31 -14.36 4.05 -2.89
N GLY A 32 -14.58 3.21 -3.91
CA GLY A 32 -15.00 3.67 -5.24
C GLY A 32 -13.87 4.16 -6.16
N HIS A 33 -12.61 4.01 -5.76
CA HIS A 33 -11.44 4.49 -6.52
C HIS A 33 -10.55 3.36 -7.04
N ALA A 34 -11.09 2.14 -7.16
CA ALA A 34 -10.34 0.97 -7.63
C ALA A 34 -9.76 1.19 -9.04
N SER A 35 -10.52 1.83 -9.92
CA SER A 35 -10.12 2.09 -11.31
C SER A 35 -8.89 2.98 -11.47
N ALA A 36 -8.51 3.75 -10.42
CA ALA A 36 -7.30 4.54 -10.43
C ALA A 36 -6.03 3.67 -10.46
N PHE A 37 -6.13 2.38 -10.14
CA PHE A 37 -5.01 1.44 -10.07
C PHE A 37 -5.01 0.42 -11.20
N ASP A 38 -5.94 0.52 -12.15
CA ASP A 38 -6.03 -0.41 -13.27
C ASP A 38 -4.75 -0.36 -14.12
N GLY A 39 -4.22 -1.53 -14.47
CA GLY A 39 -3.00 -1.66 -15.28
C GLY A 39 -1.69 -1.43 -14.52
N LEU A 40 -1.72 -1.12 -13.22
CA LEU A 40 -0.50 -1.03 -12.41
C LEU A 40 -0.01 -2.44 -12.04
N GLU A 41 1.20 -2.78 -12.49
CA GLU A 41 1.84 -4.03 -12.11
C GLU A 41 2.25 -4.05 -10.63
N GLY A 42 2.17 -5.22 -9.99
CA GLY A 42 2.55 -5.39 -8.59
C GLY A 42 1.58 -4.78 -7.57
N VAL A 43 0.44 -4.23 -8.03
CA VAL A 43 -0.61 -3.68 -7.17
C VAL A 43 -1.79 -4.66 -7.12
N THR A 44 -2.35 -4.85 -5.92
CA THR A 44 -3.60 -5.60 -5.74
C THR A 44 -4.60 -4.74 -4.98
N VAL A 45 -5.73 -4.43 -5.63
CA VAL A 45 -6.86 -3.75 -4.98
C VAL A 45 -7.75 -4.79 -4.31
N ARG A 46 -8.03 -4.60 -3.02
CA ARG A 46 -8.98 -5.45 -2.28
C ARG A 46 -10.40 -4.86 -2.37
N PRO A 47 -11.44 -5.68 -2.54
CA PRO A 47 -12.81 -5.19 -2.64
C PRO A 47 -13.28 -4.61 -1.29
N PRO A 48 -14.32 -3.75 -1.29
CA PRO A 48 -14.98 -3.30 -0.06
C PRO A 48 -15.40 -4.48 0.81
N GLY A 49 -15.24 -4.35 2.13
CA GLY A 49 -15.56 -5.41 3.10
C GLY A 49 -14.50 -6.50 3.24
N TRP A 50 -13.42 -6.47 2.47
CA TRP A 50 -12.30 -7.39 2.70
C TRP A 50 -11.63 -7.13 4.05
N PRO A 51 -11.46 -8.13 4.92
CA PRO A 51 -10.92 -7.92 6.26
C PRO A 51 -9.42 -7.63 6.24
N LEU A 52 -9.01 -6.48 6.78
CA LEU A 52 -7.62 -6.13 7.03
C LEU A 52 -7.38 -6.06 8.54
N ARG A 53 -6.40 -6.83 9.03
CA ARG A 53 -6.00 -6.77 10.45
C ARG A 53 -5.08 -5.58 10.69
N CYS A 54 -5.59 -4.58 11.39
CA CYS A 54 -4.87 -3.38 11.77
C CYS A 54 -4.46 -3.45 13.26
N PRO A 55 -3.16 -3.28 13.60
CA PRO A 55 -2.75 -3.10 15.00
C PRO A 55 -3.21 -1.74 15.54
N PRO A 56 -3.26 -1.56 16.87
CA PRO A 56 -3.29 -0.22 17.46
C PRO A 56 -2.09 0.63 17.00
N PRO A 57 -2.22 1.95 16.86
CA PRO A 57 -1.08 2.83 16.59
C PRO A 57 0.04 2.67 17.63
N GLY A 58 1.29 2.57 17.18
CA GLY A 58 2.45 2.34 18.05
C GLY A 58 2.73 0.88 18.41
N GLU A 59 1.83 -0.04 18.04
CA GLU A 59 1.98 -1.47 18.30
C GLU A 59 2.22 -2.28 17.01
N SER A 60 2.71 -3.51 17.19
CA SER A 60 2.79 -4.52 16.14
C SER A 60 1.90 -5.71 16.47
N LEU A 61 1.19 -6.25 15.48
CA LEU A 61 0.32 -7.42 15.63
C LEU A 61 0.48 -8.38 14.46
N CYS A 62 0.92 -9.62 14.73
CA CYS A 62 1.16 -10.66 13.73
C CYS A 62 2.04 -10.17 12.56
N GLY A 63 3.21 -9.61 12.88
CA GLY A 63 4.18 -9.07 11.90
C GLY A 63 3.74 -7.77 11.20
N ARG A 64 2.53 -7.27 11.49
CA ARG A 64 2.03 -6.00 10.94
C ARG A 64 2.26 -4.85 11.89
N GLY A 65 2.62 -3.71 11.34
CA GLY A 65 2.79 -2.44 12.06
C GLY A 65 2.40 -1.26 11.18
N TRP A 66 2.21 -0.09 11.79
CA TRP A 66 1.99 1.14 11.03
C TRP A 66 3.32 1.75 10.60
N LEU A 67 3.46 2.02 9.30
CA LEU A 67 4.51 2.90 8.80
C LEU A 67 4.10 4.36 8.97
N GLU A 68 2.85 4.68 8.63
CA GLU A 68 2.19 5.94 8.96
C GLU A 68 0.86 5.56 9.65
N PRO A 69 0.68 5.89 10.94
CA PRO A 69 -0.53 5.53 11.66
C PRO A 69 -1.72 6.41 11.23
N PRO A 70 -2.97 5.95 11.43
CA PRO A 70 -4.14 6.81 11.26
C PRO A 70 -4.08 7.97 12.25
N ASP A 71 -4.43 9.17 11.80
CA ASP A 71 -4.41 10.41 12.59
C ASP A 71 -5.70 10.65 13.39
N GLY A 72 -6.64 9.69 13.34
CA GLY A 72 -7.94 9.77 14.00
C GLY A 72 -8.99 10.62 13.28
N THR A 73 -8.64 11.32 12.19
CA THR A 73 -9.58 12.20 11.45
C THR A 73 -10.46 11.45 10.46
N GLY A 74 -10.13 10.19 10.18
CA GLY A 74 -10.76 9.40 9.11
C GLY A 74 -10.21 9.72 7.70
N ARG A 75 -9.18 10.56 7.60
CA ARG A 75 -8.52 10.86 6.32
C ARG A 75 -7.74 9.64 5.82
N LEU A 76 -7.90 9.35 4.53
CA LEU A 76 -7.24 8.24 3.83
C LEU A 76 -6.29 8.77 2.76
N THR A 77 -5.46 7.88 2.18
CA THR A 77 -4.53 8.22 1.10
C THR A 77 -5.28 8.66 -0.15
N ALA A 78 -4.83 9.75 -0.78
CA ALA A 78 -5.41 10.24 -2.04
C ALA A 78 -5.15 9.23 -3.18
N PRO A 79 -6.18 8.65 -3.81
CA PRO A 79 -6.01 7.54 -4.77
C PRO A 79 -5.18 7.90 -5.99
N VAL A 80 -5.45 9.07 -6.60
CA VAL A 80 -4.76 9.51 -7.82
C VAL A 80 -3.29 9.79 -7.57
N THR A 81 -2.95 10.42 -6.44
CA THR A 81 -1.57 10.68 -6.03
C THR A 81 -0.82 9.38 -5.75
N LEU A 82 -1.46 8.41 -5.10
CA LEU A 82 -0.89 7.09 -4.85
C LEU A 82 -0.64 6.33 -6.17
N ALA A 83 -1.63 6.29 -7.06
CA ALA A 83 -1.49 5.64 -8.37
C ALA A 83 -0.33 6.22 -9.18
N ALA A 84 -0.23 7.56 -9.24
CA ALA A 84 0.88 8.24 -9.91
C ALA A 84 2.24 7.89 -9.28
N ALA A 85 2.33 7.82 -7.95
CA ALA A 85 3.57 7.45 -7.27
C ALA A 85 3.97 5.99 -7.51
N LEU A 86 2.99 5.07 -7.56
CA LEU A 86 3.20 3.65 -7.84
C LEU A 86 3.63 3.42 -9.29
N ALA A 87 3.05 4.14 -10.24
CA ALA A 87 3.39 4.05 -11.67
C ALA A 87 4.85 4.44 -11.97
N LEU A 88 5.51 5.20 -11.09
CA LEU A 88 6.91 5.57 -11.22
C LEU A 88 7.88 4.48 -10.72
N ILE A 89 7.38 3.43 -10.06
CA ILE A 89 8.19 2.30 -9.63
C ILE A 89 8.06 1.18 -10.67
N PRO A 90 9.17 0.75 -11.32
CA PRO A 90 9.13 -0.45 -12.14
C PRO A 90 8.81 -1.65 -11.24
N ALA A 91 7.93 -2.54 -11.69
CA ALA A 91 7.73 -3.81 -11.02
C ALA A 91 9.09 -4.52 -10.89
N SER A 92 9.42 -5.03 -9.70
CA SER A 92 10.58 -5.90 -9.57
C SER A 92 10.42 -7.05 -10.56
N PRO A 93 11.46 -7.41 -11.34
CA PRO A 93 11.39 -8.61 -12.15
C PRO A 93 11.16 -9.78 -11.20
N VAL A 94 9.99 -10.41 -11.30
CA VAL A 94 9.74 -11.69 -10.64
C VAL A 94 10.82 -12.65 -11.16
N LEU A 95 11.67 -13.13 -10.25
CA LEU A 95 12.59 -14.22 -10.54
C LEU A 95 11.69 -15.41 -10.90
N ARG A 96 11.58 -15.74 -12.19
CA ARG A 96 10.86 -16.92 -12.64
C ARG A 96 11.64 -18.12 -12.12
N GLU A 97 11.15 -18.74 -11.06
CA GLU A 97 11.68 -20.00 -10.57
C GLU A 97 11.56 -21.04 -11.69
N GLY A 98 12.63 -21.82 -11.86
CA GLY A 98 12.95 -22.53 -13.09
C GLY A 98 11.87 -23.49 -13.57
N ALA A 99 11.71 -23.54 -14.89
CA ALA A 99 11.21 -24.72 -15.55
C ALA A 99 12.14 -25.89 -15.22
N HIS A 100 11.64 -26.85 -14.44
CA HIS A 100 12.23 -28.19 -14.41
C HIS A 100 11.64 -28.97 -15.59
N THR A 101 12.53 -29.23 -16.56
CA THR A 101 12.38 -30.24 -17.62
C THR A 101 12.14 -31.63 -17.04
#